data_AF-A0A645FDK4-F1
#
_entry.id   AF-A0A645FDK4-F1
#
_cell.length_a   1.000
_cell.length_b   1.000
_cell.length_c   1.000
_cell.angle_alpha   90.00
_cell.angle_beta   90.00
_cell.angle_gamma   90.00
#
_symmetry.space_group_name_H-M   'P 1'
#
loop_
_entity.id
_entity.type
_entity.pdbx_description
1 polymer ?
#
loop_
_entity_poly.entity_id
_entity_poly.type
_entity_poly.pdbx_seq_one_letter_code
_entity_poly.pdbx_strand_id
1 'polypeptide(L)'
;MQYIMVGVTMVSIFVGSVYATQKSESKGLIIGMAIGFIYVLCSIGIGLEITHEPVVLLVLVNKCIAGLAAGALGGLVGVNL
;
A
#
# COMPACT_ATOMS: atom_id res chain seq x y z
N MET A 1 3.16 18.31 7.35
CA MET A 1 3.27 17.00 8.03
C MET A 1 2.51 15.88 7.32
N GLN A 2 1.25 16.06 6.91
CA GLN A 2 0.48 15.01 6.22
C GLN A 2 1.15 14.41 4.97
N TYR A 3 1.73 15.24 4.08
CA TYR A 3 2.36 14.75 2.85
C TYR A 3 3.59 13.87 3.09
N ILE A 4 4.36 14.15 4.16
CA ILE A 4 5.53 13.35 4.54
C ILE A 4 5.07 11.96 4.97
N MET A 5 4.01 11.89 5.77
CA MET A 5 3.45 10.63 6.25
C MET A 5 2.94 9.77 5.09
N VAL A 6 2.23 10.37 4.12
CA VAL A 6 1.78 9.69 2.90
C VAL A 6 2.96 9.17 2.08
N GLY A 7 4.01 9.99 1.92
CA GLY A 7 5.23 9.60 1.23
C GLY A 7 5.93 8.40 1.87
N VAL A 8 6.05 8.41 3.20
CA VAL A 8 6.61 7.27 3.95
C VAL A 8 5.77 6.01 3.76
N THR A 9 4.44 6.11 3.89
CA THR A 9 3.56 4.95 3.68
C THR A 9 3.69 4.37 2.28
N MET A 10 3.75 5.23 1.26
CA MET A 10 3.97 4.83 -0.15
C MET A 10 5.28 4.07 -0.33
N VAL A 11 6.38 4.61 0.19
CA VAL A 11 7.70 3.96 0.09
C VAL A 11 7.71 2.63 0.85
N SER A 12 7.11 2.57 2.04
CA SER A 12 7.00 1.32 2.80
C SER A 12 6.20 0.24 2.06
N ILE A 13 5.06 0.60 1.46
CA ILE A 13 4.27 -0.32 0.62
C ILE A 13 5.10 -0.80 -0.55
N PHE A 14 5.76 0.12 -1.25
CA PHE A 14 6.55 -0.18 -2.44
C PHE A 14 7.70 -1.13 -2.11
N VAL A 15 8.54 -0.80 -1.12
CA VAL A 15 9.69 -1.63 -0.71
C VAL A 15 9.24 -2.97 -0.16
N GLY A 16 8.20 -3.01 0.67
CA GLY A 16 7.65 -4.26 1.20
C GLY A 16 7.12 -5.16 0.09
N SER A 17 6.46 -4.57 -0.91
CA SER A 17 5.98 -5.29 -2.09
C SER A 17 7.11 -5.81 -2.97
N VAL A 18 8.14 -4.99 -3.25
CA VAL A 18 9.34 -5.40 -3.99
C VAL A 18 9.98 -6.61 -3.31
N TYR A 19 10.23 -6.52 -2.00
CA TYR A 19 10.89 -7.58 -1.25
C TYR A 19 10.08 -8.89 -1.26
N ALA A 20 8.76 -8.80 -1.07
CA ALA A 20 7.91 -9.99 -1.07
C ALA A 20 7.76 -10.64 -2.46
N THR A 21 7.99 -9.88 -3.53
CA THR A 21 7.82 -10.37 -4.91
C THR A 21 9.11 -10.78 -5.59
N GLN A 22 10.28 -10.42 -5.05
CA GLN A 22 11.61 -10.89 -5.53
C GLN A 22 11.69 -12.40 -5.73
N LYS A 23 11.05 -13.19 -4.87
CA LYS A 23 11.10 -14.65 -4.95
C LYS A 23 9.95 -15.27 -5.74
N SER A 24 9.09 -14.46 -6.35
CA SER A 24 7.88 -14.92 -7.04
C SER A 24 7.96 -14.66 -8.53
N GLU A 25 8.34 -15.68 -9.31
CA GLU A 25 8.64 -15.51 -10.74
C GLU A 25 7.45 -15.06 -11.63
N SER A 26 6.20 -15.30 -11.22
CA SER A 26 5.04 -15.00 -12.10
C SER A 26 3.86 -14.30 -11.44
N LYS A 27 3.83 -14.17 -10.11
CA LYS A 27 2.66 -13.63 -9.37
C LYS A 27 2.91 -12.28 -8.72
N GLY A 28 3.94 -11.56 -9.15
CA GLY A 28 4.32 -10.24 -8.62
C GLY A 28 3.20 -9.24 -8.49
N LEU A 29 2.42 -9.07 -9.56
CA LEU A 29 1.34 -8.10 -9.57
C LEU A 29 0.25 -8.44 -8.54
N ILE A 30 -0.12 -9.71 -8.44
CA ILE A 30 -1.14 -10.18 -7.48
C ILE A 30 -0.64 -10.03 -6.04
N ILE A 31 0.60 -10.46 -5.78
CA ILE A 31 1.22 -10.38 -4.45
C ILE A 31 1.40 -8.92 -4.04
N GLY A 32 1.84 -8.06 -4.96
CA GLY A 32 2.04 -6.64 -4.69
C GLY A 32 0.73 -5.90 -4.44
N MET A 33 -0.32 -6.20 -5.21
CA MET A 33 -1.67 -5.70 -4.91
C MET A 33 -2.17 -6.17 -3.55
N ALA A 34 -1.95 -7.45 -3.19
CA ALA A 34 -2.34 -7.97 -1.88
C ALA A 34 -1.63 -7.23 -0.74
N ILE A 35 -0.33 -6.97 -0.88
CA ILE A 35 0.46 -6.21 0.12
C ILE A 35 -0.02 -4.77 0.23
N GLY A 36 -0.24 -4.10 -0.90
CA GLY A 36 -0.80 -2.76 -0.94
C GLY A 36 -2.17 -2.68 -0.26
N PHE A 37 -3.02 -3.67 -0.49
CA PHE A 37 -4.34 -3.76 0.15
C PHE A 37 -4.25 -3.96 1.67
N ILE A 38 -3.39 -4.87 2.14
CA ILE A 38 -3.17 -5.11 3.57
C ILE A 38 -2.68 -3.83 4.26
N TYR A 39 -1.72 -3.12 3.64
CA TYR A 39 -1.21 -1.87 4.19
C TYR A 39 -2.29 -0.79 4.31
N VAL A 40 -3.16 -0.68 3.31
CA VAL A 40 -4.28 0.27 3.36
C VAL A 40 -5.24 -0.09 4.49
N LEU A 41 -5.61 -1.36 4.63
CA LEU A 41 -6.45 -1.83 5.73
C LEU A 41 -5.84 -1.49 7.11
N CYS A 42 -4.55 -1.77 7.30
CA CYS A 42 -3.85 -1.39 8.52
C CYS A 42 -3.87 0.14 8.75
N SER A 43 -3.62 0.93 7.70
CA SER A 43 -3.64 2.40 7.79
C SER A 43 -5.03 2.94 8.15
N ILE A 44 -6.10 2.32 7.65
CA ILE A 44 -7.47 2.68 7.99
C ILE A 44 -7.78 2.34 9.45
N GLY A 45 -7.42 1.13 9.89
CA GLY A 45 -7.63 0.69 11.27
C GLY A 45 -6.93 1.61 12.27
N ILE A 46 -5.65 1.92 12.02
CA ILE A 46 -4.88 2.86 12.84
C ILE A 46 -5.48 4.27 12.79
N GLY A 47 -5.92 4.74 11.61
CA GLY A 47 -6.52 6.06 11.46
C GLY A 47 -7.86 6.23 12.19
N LEU A 48 -8.65 5.15 12.30
CA LEU A 48 -9.90 5.13 13.03
C LEU A 48 -9.68 5.23 14.56
N GLU A 49 -8.70 4.51 15.10
CA GLU A 49 -8.41 4.55 16.54
C GLU A 49 -7.81 5.89 17.00
N ILE A 50 -6.98 6.53 16.16
CA ILE A 50 -6.26 7.75 16.57
C ILE A 50 -7.13 9.00 16.45
N THR A 51 -7.85 9.17 15.33
CA THR A 51 -8.43 10.48 14.99
C THR A 51 -9.89 10.61 15.41
N HIS A 52 -10.63 9.51 15.63
CA HIS A 52 -12.09 9.50 15.92
C HIS A 52 -12.98 10.30 14.93
N GLU A 53 -12.40 10.85 13.86
CA GLU A 53 -13.10 11.61 12.82
C GLU A 53 -13.78 10.66 11.82
N PRO A 54 -14.95 11.03 11.28
CA PRO A 54 -15.65 10.20 10.31
C PRO A 54 -14.80 10.02 9.05
N VAL A 55 -14.52 8.76 8.71
CA VAL A 55 -13.80 8.40 7.49
C VAL A 55 -14.67 8.74 6.30
N VAL A 56 -14.32 9.81 5.59
CA VAL A 56 -14.96 10.18 4.34
C VAL A 56 -14.69 9.09 3.30
N LEU A 57 -15.76 8.53 2.73
CA LEU A 57 -15.68 7.42 1.77
C LEU A 57 -14.77 7.74 0.56
N LEU A 58 -14.73 9.01 0.13
CA LEU A 58 -13.82 9.48 -0.91
C LEU A 58 -12.34 9.35 -0.53
N VAL A 59 -11.98 9.69 0.71
CA VAL A 59 -10.60 9.57 1.22
C VAL A 59 -10.20 8.10 1.32
N LEU A 60 -11.14 7.25 1.73
CA LEU A 60 -10.96 5.80 1.79
C LEU A 60 -10.64 5.21 0.41
N VAL A 61 -11.43 5.56 -0.60
CA VAL A 61 -11.22 5.10 -1.98
C VAL A 61 -9.87 5.58 -2.52
N ASN A 62 -9.51 6.84 -2.29
CA ASN A 62 -8.20 7.36 -2.70
C ASN A 62 -7.05 6.60 -2.04
N LYS A 63 -7.14 6.30 -0.74
CA LYS A 63 -6.12 5.49 -0.04
C LYS A 63 -6.01 4.09 -0.63
N CYS A 64 -7.13 3.44 -0.93
CA CYS A 64 -7.14 2.13 -1.57
C CYS A 64 -6.48 2.16 -2.94
N ILE A 65 -6.85 3.08 -3.82
CA ILE A 65 -6.27 3.18 -5.16
C ILE A 65 -4.77 3.46 -5.06
N ALA A 66 -4.38 4.40 -4.20
CA ALA A 66 -2.98 4.75 -3.98
C ALA A 66 -2.15 3.56 -3.47
N GLY A 67 -2.62 2.85 -2.44
CA GLY A 67 -1.91 1.71 -1.88
C GLY A 67 -1.85 0.51 -2.84
N LEU A 68 -2.95 0.24 -3.56
CA LEU A 68 -2.96 -0.79 -4.61
C LEU A 68 -2.02 -0.43 -5.75
N ALA A 69 -1.97 0.82 -6.21
CA ALA A 69 -1.05 1.26 -7.25
C ALA A 69 0.41 1.15 -6.80
N ALA A 70 0.74 1.61 -5.59
CA ALA A 70 2.09 1.51 -5.03
C ALA A 70 2.52 0.04 -4.84
N GLY A 71 1.60 -0.80 -4.35
CA GLY A 71 1.82 -2.23 -4.19
C GLY A 71 1.98 -2.94 -5.53
N ALA A 72 1.12 -2.68 -6.51
CA ALA A 72 1.24 -3.25 -7.85
C ALA A 72 2.56 -2.85 -8.53
N LEU A 73 2.93 -1.57 -8.45
CA LEU A 73 4.21 -1.08 -8.99
C LEU A 73 5.40 -1.73 -8.30
N GLY A 74 5.40 -1.80 -6.97
CA GLY A 74 6.46 -2.48 -6.22
C GLY A 74 6.52 -3.97 -6.54
N GLY A 75 5.36 -4.60 -6.72
CA GLY A 75 5.27 -6.02 -7.07
C GLY A 75 5.79 -6.34 -8.46
N LEU A 76 5.53 -5.46 -9.44
CA LEU A 76 6.07 -5.57 -10.79
C LEU A 76 7.59 -5.37 -10.82
N VAL A 77 8.08 -4.37 -10.08
CA VAL A 77 9.51 -4.10 -9.97
C VAL A 77 10.23 -5.26 -9.26
N GLY A 78 9.66 -5.79 -8.19
CA GLY A 78 10.28 -6.85 -7.41
C GLY A 78 10.41 -8.17 -8.15
N VAL A 79 9.47 -8.57 -9.02
CA VAL A 79 9.62 -9.79 -9.82
C VAL A 79 10.75 -9.71 -10.84
N ASN A 80 11.12 -8.51 -11.25
CA ASN A 80 12.13 -8.27 -12.27
C ASN A 80 13.50 -7.90 -11.66
N LEU A 81 13.65 -8.03 -10.34
CA LEU A 81 14.86 -7.73 -9.56
C LEU A 81 15.41 -9.02 -8.96
#